data_AF-A0A9J5XPR0-F1
#
_entry.id   AF-A0A9J5XPR0-F1
#
_cell.length_a   1.000
_cell.length_b   1.000
_cell.length_c   1.000
_cell.angle_alpha   90.00
_cell.angle_beta   90.00
_cell.angle_gamma   90.00
#
_symmetry.space_group_name_H-M   'P 1'
#
loop_
_entity.id
_entity.type
_entity.pdbx_description
1 polymer ?
#
loop_
_entity_poly.entity_id
_entity_poly.type
_entity_poly.pdbx_seq_one_letter_code
_entity_poly.pdbx_strand_id
1 'polypeptide(L)'
;MEELAWGLKNSNNFLWVVRSTEESKLPKNFLEELTIEKGLVVSWCPQLQQVLEHESMGCFLMHCGWNSILEAISLGVPMVTIPQWTDQPTNAKLVKDVWKIGVRAKQDEKGIVRRERKMN
;
A
#
# COMPACT_ATOMS: atom_id res chain seq x y z
N MET A 1 -1.61 8.49 8.26
CA MET A 1 -2.69 7.90 7.44
C MET A 1 -3.36 8.90 6.54
N GLU A 2 -3.44 10.18 6.93
CA GLU A 2 -4.16 11.19 6.14
C GLU A 2 -3.74 11.28 4.67
N GLU A 3 -2.45 11.49 4.38
CA GLU A 3 -1.96 11.56 2.99
C GLU A 3 -2.22 10.27 2.20
N LEU A 4 -2.13 9.12 2.86
CA LEU A 4 -2.38 7.83 2.22
C LEU A 4 -3.87 7.65 1.89
N ALA A 5 -4.76 7.97 2.84
CA ALA A 5 -6.20 7.86 2.66
C ALA A 5 -6.70 8.72 1.49
N TRP A 6 -6.33 10.00 1.48
CA TRP A 6 -6.70 10.90 0.40
C TRP A 6 -5.99 10.57 -0.92
N GLY A 7 -4.75 10.10 -0.87
CA GLY A 7 -4.04 9.59 -2.04
C GLY A 7 -4.77 8.40 -2.69
N LEU A 8 -5.20 7.43 -1.88
CA LEU A 8 -5.98 6.28 -2.34
C LEU A 8 -7.32 6.69 -2.94
N LYS A 9 -8.06 7.59 -2.29
CA LYS A 9 -9.34 8.13 -2.80
C LYS A 9 -9.19 8.79 -4.17
N ASN A 10 -8.06 9.44 -4.42
CA ASN A 10 -7.75 10.10 -5.70
C ASN A 10 -7.07 9.17 -6.73
N SER A 11 -6.83 7.89 -6.38
CA SER A 11 -6.12 6.93 -7.23
C SER A 11 -7.08 6.04 -8.01
N ASN A 12 -6.74 4.78 -8.29
CA ASN A 12 -7.65 3.76 -8.85
C ASN A 12 -8.49 3.12 -7.74
N ASN A 13 -9.22 2.05 -8.07
CA ASN A 13 -9.96 1.29 -7.07
C ASN A 13 -8.99 0.58 -6.11
N PHE A 14 -9.33 0.48 -4.83
CA PHE A 14 -8.43 -0.07 -3.83
C PHE A 14 -9.14 -0.93 -2.78
N LEU A 15 -8.42 -1.90 -2.24
CA LEU A 15 -8.72 -2.58 -0.98
C LEU A 15 -7.65 -2.17 0.03
N TRP A 16 -8.05 -1.61 1.17
CA TRP A 16 -7.12 -1.21 2.22
C TRP A 16 -7.42 -1.94 3.52
N VAL A 17 -6.44 -2.72 3.99
CA VAL A 17 -6.50 -3.37 5.29
C VAL A 17 -6.01 -2.40 6.38
N VAL A 18 -6.93 -1.96 7.24
CA VAL A 18 -6.68 -1.09 8.38
C VAL A 18 -7.12 -1.80 9.64
N ARG A 19 -6.18 -2.22 10.48
CA ARG A 19 -6.50 -2.91 11.74
C ARG A 19 -7.47 -2.04 12.57
N SER A 20 -8.40 -2.67 13.29
CA SER A 20 -9.37 -1.94 14.12
C SER A 20 -8.73 -1.02 15.17
N THR A 21 -7.53 -1.37 15.66
CA THR A 21 -6.74 -0.52 16.58
C THR A 21 -6.21 0.76 15.94
N GLU A 22 -6.19 0.82 14.62
CA GLU A 22 -5.61 1.87 13.79
C GLU A 22 -6.68 2.71 13.09
N GLU A 23 -7.94 2.28 13.13
CA GLU A 23 -9.08 2.93 12.47
C GLU A 23 -9.29 4.38 12.94
N SER A 24 -9.02 4.66 14.21
CA SER A 24 -9.07 6.02 14.79
C SER A 24 -8.07 7.01 14.18
N LYS A 25 -7.08 6.54 13.42
CA LYS A 25 -6.08 7.37 12.73
C LYS A 25 -6.49 7.71 11.30
N LEU A 26 -7.60 7.17 10.80
CA LEU A 26 -8.17 7.58 9.52
C LEU A 26 -8.65 9.04 9.57
N PRO A 27 -8.59 9.80 8.47
CA PRO A 27 -9.16 11.14 8.44
C PRO A 27 -10.65 11.10 8.81
N LYS A 28 -11.10 12.16 9.50
CA LYS A 28 -12.53 12.37 9.75
C LYS A 28 -13.28 12.34 8.42
N ASN A 29 -14.45 11.70 8.42
CA ASN A 29 -15.34 11.56 7.28
C ASN A 29 -14.76 10.73 6.11
N PHE A 30 -13.56 10.15 6.22
CA PHE A 30 -12.97 9.38 5.12
C PHE A 30 -13.85 8.20 4.69
N LEU A 31 -14.33 7.42 5.66
CA LEU A 31 -15.20 6.27 5.39
C LEU A 31 -16.60 6.71 4.92
N GLU A 32 -17.11 7.83 5.42
CA GLU A 32 -18.40 8.40 5.01
C GLU A 32 -18.38 8.90 3.56
N GLU A 33 -17.25 9.46 3.14
CA GLU A 33 -17.07 9.96 1.77
C GLU A 33 -16.56 8.90 0.79
N LEU A 34 -16.29 7.66 1.26
CA LEU A 34 -15.81 6.58 0.42
C LEU A 34 -16.99 5.83 -0.21
N THR A 35 -17.07 5.84 -1.53
CA THR A 35 -18.06 5.02 -2.24
C THR A 35 -17.57 3.59 -2.39
N ILE A 36 -18.49 2.61 -2.30
CA ILE A 36 -18.17 1.18 -2.48
C ILE A 36 -17.54 0.91 -3.85
N GLU A 37 -17.96 1.67 -4.88
CA GLU A 37 -17.38 1.58 -6.22
C GLU A 37 -15.91 2.00 -6.28
N LYS A 38 -15.46 2.84 -5.32
CA LYS A 38 -14.10 3.37 -5.30
C LYS A 38 -13.14 2.54 -4.46
N GLY A 39 -13.59 2.02 -3.32
CA GLY A 39 -12.71 1.23 -2.50
C GLY A 39 -13.37 0.65 -1.27
N LEU A 40 -12.67 -0.31 -0.68
CA LEU A 40 -13.12 -1.03 0.50
C LEU A 40 -12.05 -0.94 1.59
N VAL A 41 -12.47 -0.63 2.82
CA VAL A 41 -11.60 -0.66 4.00
C VAL A 41 -12.06 -1.81 4.89
N VAL A 42 -11.15 -2.72 5.21
CA VAL A 42 -11.43 -3.89 6.06
C VAL A 42 -10.42 -3.99 7.19
N SER A 43 -10.81 -4.61 8.30
CA SER A 43 -9.90 -4.83 9.43
C SER A 43 -8.91 -5.96 9.21
N TRP A 44 -9.27 -6.92 8.35
CA TRP A 44 -8.48 -8.09 8.00
C TRP A 44 -8.92 -8.66 6.65
N CYS A 45 -7.99 -9.32 5.95
CA CYS A 45 -8.30 -10.14 4.79
C CYS A 45 -7.29 -11.30 4.66
N PRO A 46 -7.65 -12.42 4.01
CA PRO A 46 -6.70 -13.45 3.63
C PRO A 46 -5.88 -12.98 2.42
N GLN A 47 -4.78 -12.26 2.73
CA GLN A 47 -3.97 -11.50 1.77
C GLN A 47 -3.47 -12.34 0.59
N LEU A 48 -2.90 -13.52 0.83
CA LEU A 48 -2.35 -14.36 -0.22
C LEU A 48 -3.46 -14.91 -1.13
N GLN A 49 -4.37 -15.70 -0.56
CA GLN A 49 -5.31 -16.56 -1.30
C GLN A 49 -6.48 -15.81 -1.96
N GLN A 50 -6.89 -14.64 -1.45
CA GLN A 50 -8.09 -13.96 -1.98
C GLN A 50 -7.79 -12.58 -2.54
N VAL A 51 -6.69 -11.95 -2.13
CA VAL A 51 -6.36 -10.60 -2.59
C VAL A 51 -5.27 -10.66 -3.63
N LEU A 52 -4.06 -11.13 -3.28
CA LEU A 52 -2.92 -11.11 -4.19
C LEU A 52 -3.09 -12.02 -5.42
N GLU A 53 -3.83 -13.12 -5.29
CA GLU A 53 -4.13 -14.04 -6.41
C GLU A 53 -5.23 -13.50 -7.37
N HIS A 54 -5.93 -12.44 -7.00
CA HIS A 54 -7.09 -11.97 -7.76
C HIS A 54 -6.69 -11.20 -9.02
N GLU A 55 -7.32 -11.50 -10.17
CA GLU A 55 -6.97 -10.93 -11.47
C GLU A 55 -7.07 -9.39 -11.53
N SER A 56 -7.99 -8.80 -10.77
CA SER A 56 -8.14 -7.33 -10.66
C SER A 56 -6.98 -6.62 -9.93
N MET A 57 -5.98 -7.34 -9.41
CA MET A 57 -4.84 -6.74 -8.72
C MET A 57 -3.88 -6.05 -9.70
N GLY A 58 -3.88 -4.72 -9.69
CA GLY A 58 -2.93 -3.93 -10.49
C GLY A 58 -1.58 -3.70 -9.80
N CYS A 59 -1.57 -3.52 -8.47
CA CYS A 59 -0.34 -3.38 -7.69
C CYS A 59 -0.60 -3.61 -6.20
N PHE A 60 0.45 -3.97 -5.46
CA PHE A 60 0.42 -4.15 -4.01
C PHE A 60 1.18 -3.02 -3.30
N LEU A 61 0.45 -2.16 -2.60
CA LEU A 61 1.03 -1.11 -1.76
C LEU A 61 1.38 -1.66 -0.38
N MET A 62 2.65 -1.60 0.01
CA MET A 62 3.11 -2.25 1.23
C MET A 62 4.27 -1.55 1.95
N HIS A 63 4.45 -1.88 3.23
CA HIS A 63 5.54 -1.38 4.06
C HIS A 63 6.87 -2.14 3.91
N CYS A 64 6.95 -3.15 3.03
CA CYS A 64 8.13 -4.01 2.81
C CYS A 64 8.49 -5.00 3.92
N GLY A 65 7.51 -5.53 4.65
CA GLY A 65 7.74 -6.73 5.48
C GLY A 65 8.12 -7.94 4.63
N TRP A 66 9.07 -8.75 5.10
CA TRP A 66 9.65 -9.85 4.32
C TRP A 66 8.63 -10.88 3.82
N ASN A 67 7.71 -11.31 4.70
CA ASN A 67 6.68 -12.29 4.33
C ASN A 67 5.81 -11.78 3.18
N SER A 68 5.31 -10.55 3.28
CA SER A 68 4.47 -9.95 2.25
C SER A 68 5.21 -9.74 0.92
N ILE A 69 6.53 -9.55 0.94
CA ILE A 69 7.36 -9.54 -0.27
C ILE A 69 7.40 -10.92 -0.91
N LEU A 70 7.61 -11.99 -0.14
CA LEU A 70 7.62 -13.35 -0.66
C LEU A 70 6.28 -13.71 -1.30
N GLU A 71 5.17 -13.32 -0.68
CA GLU A 71 3.82 -13.54 -1.20
C GLU A 71 3.63 -12.82 -2.56
N ALA A 72 4.00 -11.53 -2.65
CA ALA A 72 3.90 -10.78 -3.90
C ALA A 72 4.81 -11.33 -5.02
N ILE A 73 6.05 -11.71 -4.69
CA ILE A 73 7.00 -12.29 -5.66
C ILE A 73 6.47 -13.62 -6.19
N SER A 74 5.92 -14.47 -5.31
CA SER A 74 5.41 -15.79 -5.69
C SER A 74 4.27 -15.72 -6.70
N LEU A 75 3.51 -14.63 -6.66
CA LEU A 75 2.35 -14.37 -7.51
C LEU A 75 2.63 -13.37 -8.65
N GLY A 76 3.86 -12.86 -8.76
CA GLY A 76 4.23 -11.91 -9.80
C GLY A 76 3.52 -10.54 -9.69
N VAL A 77 3.08 -10.15 -8.49
CA VAL A 77 2.33 -8.90 -8.28
C VAL A 77 3.28 -7.71 -8.18
N PRO A 78 3.11 -6.65 -9.01
CA PRO A 78 3.92 -5.44 -8.92
C PRO A 78 3.77 -4.73 -7.58
N MET A 79 4.86 -4.20 -7.02
CA MET A 79 4.86 -3.60 -5.68
C MET A 79 5.06 -2.08 -5.70
N VAL A 80 4.34 -1.39 -4.81
CA VAL A 80 4.61 -0.01 -4.42
C VAL A 80 5.02 0.01 -2.96
N THR A 81 6.20 0.54 -2.67
CA THR A 81 6.83 0.39 -1.36
C THR A 81 6.83 1.70 -0.56
N ILE A 82 6.31 1.65 0.67
CA ILE A 82 6.35 2.72 1.68
C ILE A 82 7.03 2.18 2.95
N PRO A 83 8.37 1.98 2.94
CA PRO A 83 9.06 1.42 4.08
C PRO A 83 8.98 2.36 5.30
N GLN A 84 8.78 1.79 6.48
CA GLN A 84 8.64 2.54 7.73
C GLN A 84 9.88 2.41 8.63
N TRP A 85 10.38 1.21 8.89
CA TRP A 85 11.43 0.98 9.90
C TRP A 85 12.21 -0.34 9.71
N THR A 86 13.34 -0.45 10.41
CA THR A 86 14.18 -1.66 10.51
C THR A 86 14.73 -2.13 9.15
N ASP A 87 14.31 -3.29 8.68
CA ASP A 87 14.77 -3.95 7.45
C ASP A 87 14.02 -3.46 6.21
N GLN A 88 12.85 -2.84 6.41
CA GLN A 88 11.96 -2.40 5.33
C GLN A 88 12.62 -1.45 4.31
N PRO A 89 13.48 -0.47 4.70
CA PRO A 89 14.17 0.37 3.72
C PRO A 89 15.14 -0.42 2.84
N THR A 90 15.79 -1.46 3.39
CA THR A 90 16.66 -2.37 2.63
C THR A 90 15.84 -3.23 1.70
N ASN A 91 14.72 -3.80 2.19
CA ASN A 91 13.80 -4.58 1.38
C ASN A 91 13.23 -3.74 0.21
N ALA A 92 12.84 -2.49 0.45
CA ALA A 92 12.39 -1.57 -0.59
C ALA A 92 13.47 -1.29 -1.64
N LYS A 93 14.75 -1.23 -1.23
CA LYS A 93 15.90 -1.11 -2.14
C LYS A 93 16.07 -2.35 -3.01
N LEU A 94 15.89 -3.55 -2.44
CA LEU A 94 15.92 -4.80 -3.23
C LEU A 94 14.80 -4.83 -4.27
N VAL A 95 13.56 -4.54 -3.86
CA VAL A 95 12.39 -4.49 -4.74
C VAL A 95 12.58 -3.53 -5.92
N LYS A 96 13.07 -2.32 -5.64
CA LYS A 96 13.24 -1.27 -6.66
C LYS A 96 14.51 -1.43 -7.49
N ASP A 97 15.67 -1.47 -6.86
CA ASP A 97 16.95 -1.25 -7.53
C ASP A 97 17.59 -2.56 -8.00
N VAL A 98 17.33 -3.68 -7.31
CA VAL A 98 17.95 -4.98 -7.61
C VAL A 98 17.02 -5.85 -8.45
N TRP A 99 15.84 -6.18 -7.92
CA TRP A 99 14.87 -7.05 -8.59
C TRP A 99 14.05 -6.31 -9.65
N LYS A 100 13.90 -4.99 -9.51
CA LYS A 100 13.16 -4.13 -10.46
C LYS A 100 11.72 -4.58 -10.68
N ILE A 101 11.07 -5.06 -9.63
CA ILE A 101 9.69 -5.57 -9.62
C ILE A 101 8.71 -4.62 -8.90
N GLY A 102 9.16 -3.40 -8.60
CA GLY A 102 8.33 -2.40 -7.95
C GLY A 102 9.00 -1.04 -7.85
N VAL A 103 8.28 -0.08 -7.28
CA VAL A 103 8.75 1.28 -7.06
C VAL A 103 8.74 1.64 -5.59
N ARG A 104 9.56 2.63 -5.21
CA ARG A 104 9.61 3.17 -3.85
C ARG A 104 9.00 4.56 -3.82
N ALA A 105 7.97 4.73 -2.99
CA ALA A 105 7.32 6.01 -2.78
C ALA A 105 8.31 7.03 -2.23
N LYS A 106 8.34 8.21 -2.83
CA LYS A 106 9.30 9.26 -2.47
C LYS A 106 8.80 10.09 -1.30
N GLN A 107 9.50 10.00 -0.18
CA GLN A 107 9.24 10.79 1.02
C GLN A 107 9.76 12.24 0.87
N ASP A 108 9.09 13.19 1.52
CA ASP A 108 9.57 14.56 1.68
C ASP A 108 10.66 14.64 2.78
N GLU A 109 11.15 15.85 3.05
CA GLU A 109 12.17 16.09 4.08
C GLU A 109 11.70 15.72 5.50
N LYS A 110 10.39 15.57 5.70
CA LYS A 110 9.76 15.14 6.96
C LYS A 110 9.50 13.64 7.00
N GLY A 111 9.95 12.88 5.98
CA GLY A 111 9.70 11.44 5.88
C GLY A 111 8.28 11.09 5.40
N ILE A 112 7.49 12.07 4.93
CA ILE A 112 6.08 11.87 4.58
C ILE A 112 5.95 11.63 3.07
N VAL A 113 5.23 10.57 2.69
CA VAL A 113 4.76 10.39 1.30
C VAL A 113 3.52 11.25 1.10
N ARG A 114 3.63 12.25 0.22
CA ARG A 114 2.53 13.19 -0.09
C ARG A 114 1.64 12.67 -1.19
N ARG A 115 0.33 12.90 -1.06
CA ARG A 115 -0.72 12.47 -2.01
C ARG A 115 -0.53 13.01 -3.44
N GLU A 116 0.10 14.18 -3.59
CA GLU A 116 0.28 14.86 -4.88
C GLU A 116 1.50 14.35 -5.65
N ARG A 117 2.34 13.53 -5.03
CA ARG A 117 3.63 13.16 -5.60
C ARG A 117 3.48 11.97 -6.54
N LYS A 118 3.73 12.20 -7.83
CA LYS A 118 3.80 11.14 -8.84
C LYS A 118 5.03 10.25 -8.59
N MET A 119 4.85 8.95 -8.80
CA MET A 119 5.93 7.96 -8.77
C MET A 119 6.51 7.91 -10.17
N ASN A 120 7.65 8.58 -10.36
CA ASN A 120 8.40 8.66 -11.61
C ASN A 120 9.62 7.74 -11.52
#